data_AF-A0AAV5IVC6-F1
#
_entry.id   AF-A0AAV5IVC6-F1
#
_cell.length_a   1.000
_cell.length_b   1.000
_cell.length_c   1.000
_cell.angle_alpha   90.00
_cell.angle_beta   90.00
_cell.angle_gamma   90.00
#
_symmetry.space_group_name_H-M   'P 1'
#
loop_
_entity.id
_entity.type
_entity.pdbx_description
1 polymer ?
#
loop_
_entity_poly.entity_id
_entity_poly.type
_entity_poly.pdbx_seq_one_letter_code
_entity_poly.pdbx_strand_id
1 'polypeptide(L)'
;MVTVRGKCVTQLLLLGAIDSIQKKYWSNLKASQKIDIMDILFSFLEFAASYNSYSNLRMRMHHIPAERPPLNILRQELAGTSIYLDVLQKTTLGFNSDNEQLSDAEKKLQGIAEDKLVSFCEKVLRDASDLQSNVGETTNMDVHRVLELRSPIIVKVLKGMCFMNNKIFRRHLREFYPLLTKLVCCDQMDIRGAITELFRAQLKALLP
;
A
#
# COMPACT_ATOMS: atom_id res chain seq x y z
N MET A 1 -13.05 -20.95 -14.91
CA MET A 1 -11.79 -20.23 -15.20
C MET A 1 -11.99 -18.96 -16.04
N VAL A 2 -12.79 -19.01 -17.13
CA VAL A 2 -13.09 -17.84 -17.99
C VAL A 2 -13.73 -16.67 -17.23
N THR A 3 -14.68 -16.93 -16.34
CA THR A 3 -15.38 -15.90 -15.54
C THR A 3 -14.44 -15.16 -14.58
N VAL A 4 -13.50 -15.86 -13.94
CA VAL A 4 -12.53 -15.26 -13.01
C VAL A 4 -11.53 -14.38 -13.77
N ARG A 5 -11.07 -14.85 -14.93
CA ARG A 5 -10.19 -14.06 -15.81
C ARG A 5 -10.88 -12.79 -16.30
N GLY A 6 -12.14 -12.87 -16.73
CA GLY A 6 -12.94 -11.71 -17.12
C GLY A 6 -13.02 -10.67 -16.00
N LYS A 7 -13.29 -11.11 -14.76
CA LYS A 7 -13.31 -10.21 -13.59
C LYS A 7 -11.96 -9.53 -13.37
N CYS A 8 -10.83 -10.24 -13.44
CA CYS A 8 -9.50 -9.65 -13.27
C CYS A 8 -9.15 -8.64 -14.38
N VAL A 9 -9.50 -8.94 -15.64
CA VAL A 9 -9.32 -7.99 -16.76
C VAL A 9 -10.12 -6.71 -16.49
N THR A 10 -11.40 -6.85 -16.14
CA THR A 10 -12.26 -5.71 -15.86
C THR A 10 -11.71 -4.87 -14.70
N GLN A 11 -11.26 -5.50 -13.63
CA GLN A 11 -10.66 -4.78 -12.50
C GLN A 11 -9.41 -4.00 -12.90
N LEU A 12 -8.53 -4.55 -13.74
CA LEU A 12 -7.35 -3.84 -14.23
C LEU A 12 -7.71 -2.64 -15.12
N LEU A 13 -8.71 -2.80 -15.99
CA LEU A 13 -9.21 -1.69 -16.81
C LEU A 13 -9.85 -0.60 -15.95
N LEU A 14 -10.64 -0.98 -14.94
CA LEU A 14 -11.22 -0.04 -13.97
C LEU A 14 -10.12 0.68 -13.17
N LEU A 15 -9.10 -0.04 -12.73
CA LEU A 15 -7.96 0.55 -12.02
C LEU A 15 -7.22 1.57 -12.90
N GLY A 16 -6.98 1.25 -14.17
CA GLY A 16 -6.37 2.19 -15.13
C GLY A 16 -7.26 3.41 -15.44
N ALA A 17 -8.58 3.22 -15.47
CA ALA A 17 -9.53 4.31 -15.62
C ALA A 17 -9.49 5.24 -14.39
N ILE A 18 -9.50 4.68 -13.17
CA ILE A 18 -9.38 5.46 -11.94
C ILE A 18 -8.04 6.20 -11.88
N ASP A 19 -6.93 5.56 -12.25
CA ASP A 19 -5.63 6.22 -12.32
C ASP A 19 -5.63 7.40 -13.30
N SER A 20 -6.31 7.25 -14.43
CA SER A 20 -6.46 8.34 -15.40
C SER A 20 -7.33 9.48 -14.86
N ILE A 21 -8.44 9.16 -14.20
CA ILE A 21 -9.34 10.14 -13.59
C ILE A 21 -8.61 10.92 -12.49
N GLN A 22 -7.95 10.20 -11.59
CA GLN A 22 -7.28 10.80 -10.44
C GLN A 22 -6.10 11.68 -10.87
N LYS A 23 -5.38 11.36 -11.96
CA LYS A 23 -4.29 12.21 -12.45
C LYS A 23 -4.80 13.48 -13.15
N LYS A 24 -5.85 13.35 -13.95
CA LYS A 24 -6.30 14.44 -14.83
C LYS A 24 -7.30 15.39 -14.18
N TYR A 25 -8.11 14.90 -13.24
CA TYR A 25 -9.30 15.64 -12.79
C TYR A 25 -9.39 15.79 -11.27
N TRP A 26 -8.36 15.42 -10.48
CA TRP A 26 -8.46 15.44 -9.01
C TRP A 26 -8.89 16.79 -8.42
N SER A 27 -8.36 17.89 -8.93
CA SER A 27 -8.71 19.24 -8.48
C SER A 27 -10.18 19.58 -8.69
N ASN A 28 -10.83 18.96 -9.68
CA ASN A 28 -12.21 19.23 -10.08
C ASN A 28 -13.22 18.33 -9.35
N LEU A 29 -12.74 17.34 -8.59
CA LEU A 29 -13.60 16.42 -7.84
C LEU A 29 -14.05 17.02 -6.51
N LYS A 30 -15.33 16.83 -6.19
CA LYS A 30 -15.89 17.14 -4.87
C LYS A 30 -15.30 16.21 -3.81
N ALA A 31 -15.33 16.65 -2.55
CA ALA A 31 -14.81 15.86 -1.44
C ALA A 31 -15.43 14.45 -1.35
N SER A 32 -16.75 14.32 -1.55
CA SER A 32 -17.42 13.02 -1.57
C SER A 32 -16.89 12.10 -2.67
N GLN A 33 -16.71 12.62 -3.89
CA GLN A 33 -16.18 11.85 -5.02
C GLN A 33 -14.72 11.40 -4.79
N LYS A 34 -13.92 12.22 -4.10
CA LYS A 34 -12.56 11.84 -3.70
C LYS A 34 -12.57 10.68 -2.71
N ILE A 35 -13.49 10.70 -1.74
CA ILE A 35 -13.70 9.61 -0.78
C ILE A 35 -14.15 8.33 -1.51
N ASP A 36 -15.12 8.44 -2.43
CA ASP A 36 -15.60 7.29 -3.21
C ASP A 36 -14.44 6.64 -3.99
N ILE A 37 -13.56 7.44 -4.61
CA ILE A 37 -12.38 6.91 -5.31
C ILE A 37 -11.44 6.20 -4.33
N MET A 38 -11.20 6.74 -3.14
CA MET A 38 -10.38 6.08 -2.12
C MET A 38 -10.98 4.75 -1.69
N ASP A 39 -12.29 4.69 -1.47
CA ASP A 39 -12.98 3.47 -1.03
C ASP A 39 -12.99 2.39 -2.13
N ILE A 40 -13.21 2.80 -3.39
CA ILE A 40 -13.15 1.89 -4.54
C ILE A 40 -11.73 1.32 -4.71
N LEU A 41 -10.69 2.18 -4.63
CA LEU A 41 -9.29 1.74 -4.71
C LEU A 41 -8.94 0.77 -3.58
N PHE A 42 -9.38 1.07 -2.36
CA PHE A 42 -9.16 0.19 -1.21
C PHE A 42 -9.85 -1.16 -1.40
N SER A 43 -11.09 -1.18 -1.91
CA SER A 43 -11.80 -2.43 -2.22
C SER A 43 -11.06 -3.29 -3.26
N PHE A 44 -10.46 -2.67 -4.29
CA PHE A 44 -9.62 -3.42 -5.24
C PHE A 44 -8.38 -4.02 -4.57
N LEU A 45 -7.76 -3.27 -3.65
CA LEU A 45 -6.60 -3.72 -2.90
C LEU A 45 -6.94 -4.87 -1.97
N GLU A 46 -8.02 -4.78 -1.20
CA GLU A 46 -8.44 -5.86 -0.32
C GLU A 46 -8.79 -7.12 -1.08
N PHE A 47 -9.43 -7.00 -2.24
CA PHE A 47 -9.68 -8.14 -3.11
C PHE A 47 -8.37 -8.80 -3.58
N ALA A 48 -7.41 -8.01 -4.09
CA ALA A 48 -6.15 -8.53 -4.59
C ALA A 48 -5.29 -9.15 -3.47
N ALA A 49 -5.20 -8.49 -2.31
CA ALA A 49 -4.50 -8.96 -1.13
C ALA A 49 -5.12 -10.25 -0.56
N SER A 50 -6.45 -10.31 -0.45
CA SER A 50 -7.19 -11.49 -0.02
C SER A 50 -6.94 -12.67 -0.96
N TYR A 51 -6.95 -12.43 -2.28
CA TYR A 51 -6.62 -13.48 -3.24
C TYR A 51 -5.17 -13.97 -3.08
N ASN A 52 -4.22 -13.05 -2.90
CA ASN A 52 -2.79 -13.37 -2.77
C ASN A 52 -2.43 -14.06 -1.45
N SER A 53 -3.26 -13.99 -0.40
CA SER A 53 -2.99 -14.68 0.87
C SER A 53 -3.27 -16.19 0.81
N TYR A 54 -4.17 -16.65 -0.07
CA TYR A 54 -4.51 -18.08 -0.22
C TYR A 54 -3.34 -18.92 -0.78
N SER A 55 -2.67 -19.68 0.10
CA SER A 55 -1.53 -20.57 -0.21
C SER A 55 -1.87 -21.61 -1.30
N ASN A 56 -2.98 -22.32 -1.16
CA ASN A 56 -3.43 -23.36 -2.10
C ASN A 56 -3.78 -22.81 -3.50
N LEU A 57 -4.12 -21.53 -3.60
CA LEU A 57 -4.44 -20.89 -4.87
C LEU A 57 -3.16 -20.43 -5.58
N ARG A 58 -2.21 -19.88 -4.83
CA ARG A 58 -0.86 -19.54 -5.32
C ARG A 58 -0.10 -20.78 -5.81
N MET A 59 -0.12 -21.86 -5.05
CA MET A 59 0.49 -23.13 -5.44
C MET A 59 -0.12 -23.67 -6.73
N ARG A 60 -1.46 -23.63 -6.87
CA ARG A 60 -2.13 -24.03 -8.10
C ARG A 60 -1.85 -23.10 -9.29
N MET A 61 -1.63 -21.81 -9.07
CA MET A 61 -1.23 -20.87 -10.14
C MET A 61 0.17 -21.16 -10.70
N HIS A 62 1.12 -21.63 -9.89
CA HIS A 62 2.44 -22.04 -10.37
C HIS A 62 2.41 -23.24 -11.33
N HIS A 63 1.33 -24.02 -11.33
CA HIS A 63 1.13 -25.15 -12.23
C HIS A 63 0.38 -24.76 -13.52
N ILE A 64 0.06 -23.48 -13.74
CA ILE A 64 -0.60 -23.02 -14.95
C ILE A 64 0.45 -22.83 -16.08
N PRO A 65 0.24 -23.40 -17.28
CA PRO A 65 1.16 -23.27 -18.41
C PRO A 65 1.42 -21.80 -18.82
N ALA A 66 2.67 -21.52 -19.22
CA ALA A 66 3.17 -20.17 -19.55
C ALA A 66 2.41 -19.45 -20.69
N GLU A 67 1.63 -20.17 -21.48
CA GLU A 67 0.82 -19.62 -22.58
C GLU A 67 -0.49 -18.96 -22.11
N ARG A 68 -0.91 -19.21 -20.86
CA ARG A 68 -2.12 -18.63 -20.26
C ARG A 68 -1.93 -18.29 -18.78
N PRO A 69 -0.91 -17.48 -18.42
CA PRO A 69 -0.74 -17.11 -17.04
C PRO A 69 -2.00 -16.34 -16.60
N PRO A 70 -2.51 -16.59 -15.39
CA PRO A 70 -3.50 -15.70 -14.80
C PRO A 70 -2.96 -14.26 -14.84
N LEU A 71 -3.83 -13.28 -15.08
CA LEU A 71 -3.44 -11.88 -14.91
C LEU A 71 -2.80 -11.75 -13.54
N ASN A 72 -1.57 -11.27 -13.52
CA ASN A 72 -0.74 -11.32 -12.32
C ASN A 72 -1.38 -10.42 -11.25
N ILE A 73 -2.17 -11.02 -10.35
CA ILE A 73 -2.89 -10.31 -9.29
C ILE A 73 -1.92 -9.60 -8.34
N LEU A 74 -0.67 -10.07 -8.24
CA LEU A 74 0.40 -9.33 -7.55
C LEU A 74 0.72 -8.01 -8.27
N ARG A 75 0.76 -7.99 -9.61
CA ARG A 75 0.91 -6.74 -10.38
C ARG A 75 -0.29 -5.82 -10.19
N GLN A 76 -1.50 -6.39 -10.10
CA GLN A 76 -2.70 -5.60 -9.83
C GLN A 76 -2.65 -4.99 -8.43
N GLU A 77 -2.26 -5.76 -7.41
CA GLU A 77 -2.08 -5.26 -6.05
C GLU A 77 -0.99 -4.19 -5.98
N LEU A 78 0.14 -4.40 -6.66
CA LEU A 78 1.24 -3.43 -6.71
C LEU A 78 0.84 -2.12 -7.42
N ALA A 79 0.13 -2.22 -8.54
CA ALA A 79 -0.40 -1.07 -9.26
C ALA A 79 -1.43 -0.34 -8.41
N GLY A 80 -2.38 -1.07 -7.82
CA GLY A 80 -3.38 -0.52 -6.91
C GLY A 80 -2.76 0.19 -5.71
N THR A 81 -1.70 -0.40 -5.14
CA THR A 81 -0.98 0.16 -3.99
C THR A 81 -0.33 1.47 -4.39
N SER A 82 0.28 1.53 -5.57
CA SER A 82 0.89 2.74 -6.10
C SER A 82 -0.13 3.87 -6.27
N ILE A 83 -1.28 3.57 -6.88
CA ILE A 83 -2.34 4.55 -7.14
C ILE A 83 -3.00 5.00 -5.83
N TYR A 84 -3.23 4.07 -4.90
CA TYR A 84 -3.87 4.37 -3.63
C TYR A 84 -3.00 5.26 -2.74
N LEU A 85 -1.69 4.96 -2.64
CA LEU A 85 -0.74 5.81 -1.92
C LEU A 85 -0.67 7.21 -2.54
N ASP A 86 -0.59 7.31 -3.86
CA ASP A 86 -0.60 8.60 -4.58
C ASP A 86 -1.86 9.41 -4.25
N VAL A 87 -3.03 8.77 -4.30
CA VAL A 87 -4.32 9.41 -4.00
C VAL A 87 -4.43 9.89 -2.55
N LEU A 88 -3.96 9.09 -1.60
CA LEU A 88 -4.00 9.46 -0.20
C LEU A 88 -2.99 10.57 0.12
N GLN A 89 -1.76 10.43 -0.36
CA GLN A 89 -0.67 11.38 -0.12
C GLN A 89 -0.99 12.74 -0.72
N LYS A 90 -1.43 12.80 -1.99
CA LYS A 90 -1.80 14.07 -2.61
C LYS A 90 -2.95 14.77 -1.88
N THR A 91 -3.84 14.01 -1.22
CA THR A 91 -4.92 14.58 -0.42
C THR A 91 -4.42 15.13 0.92
N THR A 92 -3.40 14.51 1.50
CA THR A 92 -2.80 14.93 2.78
C THR A 92 -1.67 15.96 2.63
N LEU A 93 -1.24 16.31 1.40
CA LEU A 93 -0.23 17.36 1.18
C LEU A 93 -0.63 18.73 1.77
N GLY A 94 -1.93 19.02 1.86
CA GLY A 94 -2.45 20.28 2.40
C GLY A 94 -2.26 20.49 3.91
N PHE A 95 -1.78 19.48 4.67
CA PHE A 95 -1.55 19.61 6.12
C PHE A 95 -0.44 20.62 6.51
N ASN A 96 0.42 21.01 5.57
CA ASN A 96 1.53 21.93 5.85
C ASN A 96 1.12 23.39 5.87
N SER A 97 0.06 23.73 5.15
CA SER A 97 -0.46 25.08 5.20
C SER A 97 -1.35 25.20 6.42
N ASP A 98 -0.92 25.97 7.42
CA ASP A 98 -1.77 26.57 8.44
C ASP A 98 -2.70 27.62 7.79
N ASN A 99 -3.24 27.30 6.60
CA ASN A 99 -4.17 28.12 5.85
C ASN A 99 -5.51 27.99 6.56
N GLU A 100 -5.82 29.00 7.37
CA GLU A 100 -7.16 29.24 7.92
C GLU A 100 -8.26 29.25 6.83
N GLN A 101 -7.88 29.33 5.55
CA GLN A 101 -8.75 29.36 4.37
C GLN A 101 -9.23 27.99 3.87
N LEU A 102 -8.74 26.86 4.40
CA LEU A 102 -9.27 25.55 4.02
C LEU A 102 -10.71 25.40 4.53
N SER A 103 -11.62 25.02 3.63
CA SER A 103 -13.00 24.75 4.00
C SER A 103 -13.09 23.58 4.99
N ASP A 104 -14.10 23.57 5.85
CA ASP A 104 -14.31 22.47 6.81
C ASP A 104 -14.46 21.11 6.10
N ALA A 105 -15.01 21.11 4.88
CA ALA A 105 -15.11 19.93 4.03
C ALA A 105 -13.73 19.38 3.61
N GLU A 106 -12.77 20.25 3.30
CA GLU A 106 -11.40 19.86 2.94
C GLU A 106 -10.60 19.37 4.14
N LYS A 107 -10.75 20.01 5.30
CA LYS A 107 -10.15 19.53 6.55
C LYS A 107 -10.66 18.15 6.92
N LYS A 108 -11.98 17.93 6.80
CA LYS A 108 -12.58 16.60 7.01
C LYS A 108 -12.06 15.56 6.02
N LEU A 109 -11.96 15.93 4.74
CA LEU A 109 -11.40 15.06 3.70
C LEU A 109 -9.94 14.67 4.00
N GLN A 110 -9.13 15.64 4.44
CA GLN A 110 -7.74 15.42 4.84
C GLN A 110 -7.63 14.45 6.02
N GLY A 111 -8.48 14.60 7.04
CA GLY A 111 -8.54 13.66 8.17
C GLY A 111 -8.88 12.24 7.72
N ILE A 112 -9.90 12.07 6.86
CA ILE A 112 -10.26 10.77 6.30
C ILE A 112 -9.10 10.15 5.50
N ALA A 113 -8.39 10.96 4.71
CA ALA A 113 -7.25 10.50 3.93
C ALA A 113 -6.05 10.14 4.82
N GLU A 114 -5.81 10.88 5.91
CA GLU A 114 -4.81 10.56 6.92
C GLU A 114 -5.11 9.21 7.57
N ASP A 115 -6.32 9.00 8.08
CA ASP A 115 -6.73 7.76 8.75
C ASP A 115 -6.55 6.55 7.82
N LYS A 116 -7.00 6.69 6.57
CA LYS A 116 -6.85 5.64 5.54
C LYS A 116 -5.38 5.35 5.21
N LEU A 117 -4.54 6.39 5.09
CA LEU A 117 -3.12 6.24 4.82
C LEU A 117 -2.39 5.52 5.95
N VAL A 118 -2.63 5.95 7.19
CA VAL A 118 -2.02 5.36 8.38
C VAL A 118 -2.46 3.91 8.54
N SER A 119 -3.77 3.66 8.49
CA SER A 119 -4.33 2.31 8.59
C SER A 119 -3.78 1.35 7.53
N PHE A 120 -3.66 1.82 6.28
CA PHE A 120 -3.11 1.01 5.20
C PHE A 120 -1.62 0.71 5.38
N CYS A 121 -0.80 1.73 5.70
CA CYS A 121 0.63 1.55 5.97
C CYS A 121 0.85 0.61 7.16
N GLU A 122 0.13 0.83 8.25
CA GLU A 122 0.22 0.00 9.46
C GLU A 122 -0.12 -1.46 9.16
N LYS A 123 -1.23 -1.72 8.46
CA LYS A 123 -1.65 -3.07 8.06
C LYS A 123 -0.56 -3.79 7.27
N VAL A 124 0.00 -3.14 6.24
CA VAL A 124 1.04 -3.77 5.41
C VAL A 124 2.33 -4.02 6.20
N LEU A 125 2.75 -3.10 7.07
CA LEU A 125 3.93 -3.29 7.91
C LEU A 125 3.73 -4.38 8.96
N ARG A 126 2.52 -4.47 9.53
CA ARG A 126 2.13 -5.52 10.49
C ARG A 126 2.13 -6.89 9.84
N ASP A 127 1.44 -7.03 8.70
CA ASP A 127 1.42 -8.26 7.92
C ASP A 127 2.85 -8.72 7.57
N ALA A 128 3.72 -7.79 7.16
CA ALA A 128 5.12 -8.09 6.87
C ALA A 128 5.92 -8.53 8.11
N SER A 129 5.69 -7.86 9.25
CA SER A 129 6.37 -8.17 10.51
C SER A 129 5.97 -9.54 11.05
N ASP A 130 4.68 -9.87 10.96
CA ASP A 130 4.14 -11.14 11.42
C ASP A 130 4.63 -12.31 10.54
N LEU A 131 4.74 -12.08 9.22
CA LEU A 131 5.37 -13.03 8.30
C LEU A 131 6.85 -13.28 8.64
N GLN A 132 7.58 -12.26 9.10
CA GLN A 132 8.98 -12.38 9.51
C GLN A 132 9.13 -13.10 10.86
N SER A 133 8.29 -12.82 11.86
CA SER A 133 8.42 -13.43 13.20
C SER A 133 8.16 -14.94 13.20
N ASN A 134 7.32 -15.42 12.28
CA ASN A 134 7.00 -16.85 12.16
C ASN A 134 8.13 -17.71 11.56
N VAL A 135 9.22 -17.07 11.10
CA VAL A 135 10.41 -17.76 10.53
C VAL A 135 11.18 -18.55 11.59
N GLY A 136 11.09 -18.17 12.88
CA GLY A 136 11.81 -18.83 13.97
C GLY A 136 11.26 -20.20 14.39
N GLU A 137 9.98 -20.49 14.13
CA GLU A 137 9.29 -21.68 14.67
C GLU A 137 9.06 -22.79 13.64
N THR A 138 9.19 -22.51 12.34
CA THR A 138 9.03 -23.53 11.30
C THR A 138 10.12 -23.41 10.24
N THR A 139 10.79 -24.53 9.95
CA THR A 139 11.73 -24.70 8.83
C THR A 139 11.03 -24.67 7.46
N ASN A 140 10.04 -23.79 7.29
CA ASN A 140 9.20 -23.72 6.12
C ASN A 140 9.83 -22.77 5.11
N MET A 141 10.52 -23.33 4.12
CA MET A 141 10.88 -22.65 2.86
C MET A 141 9.70 -21.84 2.27
N ASP A 142 8.47 -22.24 2.57
CA ASP A 142 7.25 -21.54 2.18
C ASP A 142 7.12 -20.13 2.78
N VAL A 143 7.58 -19.88 4.00
CA VAL A 143 7.49 -18.54 4.63
C VAL A 143 8.43 -17.55 3.94
N HIS A 144 9.68 -17.95 3.68
CA HIS A 144 10.62 -17.13 2.91
C HIS A 144 10.07 -16.80 1.52
N ARG A 145 9.45 -17.78 0.85
CA ARG A 145 8.82 -17.62 -0.46
C ARG A 145 7.60 -16.69 -0.42
N VAL A 146 6.80 -16.72 0.65
CA VAL A 146 5.70 -15.77 0.84
C VAL A 146 6.24 -14.35 1.00
N LEU A 147 7.24 -14.14 1.84
CA LEU A 147 7.80 -12.82 2.10
C LEU A 147 8.48 -12.24 0.85
N GLU A 148 9.23 -13.05 0.11
CA GLU A 148 9.83 -12.69 -1.18
C GLU A 148 8.77 -12.22 -2.20
N LEU A 149 7.66 -12.96 -2.33
CA LEU A 149 6.55 -12.58 -3.20
C LEU A 149 5.85 -11.29 -2.76
N ARG A 150 5.79 -11.00 -1.46
CA ARG A 150 5.15 -9.79 -0.91
C ARG A 150 6.09 -8.58 -0.87
N SER A 151 7.40 -8.81 -0.95
CA SER A 151 8.45 -7.79 -0.89
C SER A 151 8.16 -6.57 -1.79
N PRO A 152 7.75 -6.71 -3.07
CA PRO A 152 7.48 -5.55 -3.92
C PRO A 152 6.41 -4.60 -3.38
N ILE A 153 5.38 -5.13 -2.72
CA ILE A 153 4.28 -4.33 -2.14
C ILE A 153 4.78 -3.64 -0.87
N ILE A 154 5.52 -4.36 -0.02
CA ILE A 154 6.09 -3.83 1.22
C ILE A 154 7.07 -2.68 0.90
N VAL A 155 7.98 -2.91 -0.05
CA VAL A 155 8.92 -1.90 -0.55
C VAL A 155 8.17 -0.70 -1.12
N LYS A 156 7.08 -0.91 -1.86
CA LYS A 156 6.27 0.19 -2.40
C LYS A 156 5.64 1.03 -1.29
N VAL A 157 5.12 0.40 -0.24
CA VAL A 157 4.56 1.10 0.92
C VAL A 157 5.63 1.88 1.67
N LEU A 158 6.77 1.26 1.98
CA LEU A 158 7.90 1.93 2.65
C LEU A 158 8.40 3.15 1.86
N LYS A 159 8.58 3.01 0.54
CA LYS A 159 8.95 4.13 -0.33
C LYS A 159 7.85 5.19 -0.40
N GLY A 160 6.59 4.79 -0.36
CA GLY A 160 5.47 5.71 -0.23
C GLY A 160 5.58 6.52 1.06
N MET A 161 5.86 5.88 2.19
CA MET A 161 6.00 6.56 3.48
C MET A 161 7.12 7.62 3.48
N CYS A 162 8.13 7.51 2.62
CA CYS A 162 9.14 8.57 2.43
C CYS A 162 8.52 9.91 2.00
N PHE A 163 7.42 9.87 1.25
CA PHE A 163 6.68 11.05 0.77
C PHE A 163 5.48 11.42 1.66
N MET A 164 5.28 10.71 2.78
CA MET A 164 4.25 11.05 3.75
C MET A 164 4.53 12.43 4.36
N ASN A 165 3.48 13.20 4.64
CA ASN A 165 3.61 14.47 5.35
C ASN A 165 4.32 14.26 6.71
N ASN A 166 5.37 15.03 6.99
CA ASN A 166 6.17 14.87 8.21
C ASN A 166 5.37 15.07 9.51
N LYS A 167 4.35 15.96 9.52
CA LYS A 167 3.46 16.15 10.68
C LYS A 167 2.64 14.87 10.95
N ILE A 168 2.14 14.24 9.89
CA ILE A 168 1.40 12.96 9.98
C ILE A 168 2.34 11.85 10.44
N PHE A 169 3.48 11.68 9.76
CA PHE A 169 4.44 10.64 10.11
C PHE A 169 4.92 10.76 11.57
N ARG A 170 5.19 11.98 12.04
CA ARG A 170 5.55 12.25 13.44
C ARG A 170 4.44 11.89 14.41
N ARG A 171 3.20 12.27 14.08
CA ARG A 171 2.02 12.00 14.93
C ARG A 171 1.81 10.50 15.12
N HIS A 172 2.00 9.72 14.06
CA HIS A 172 1.79 8.27 14.04
C HIS A 172 3.08 7.44 14.18
N LEU A 173 4.17 8.07 14.63
CA LEU A 173 5.47 7.39 14.76
C LEU A 173 5.41 6.28 15.80
N ARG A 174 4.57 6.41 16.83
CA ARG A 174 4.43 5.42 17.91
C ARG A 174 3.87 4.10 17.38
N GLU A 175 2.99 4.16 16.39
CA GLU A 175 2.36 3.04 15.72
C GLU A 175 3.32 2.40 14.71
N PHE A 176 4.04 3.22 13.93
CA PHE A 176 4.95 2.72 12.89
C PHE A 176 6.26 2.17 13.43
N TYR A 177 6.85 2.80 14.44
CA TYR A 177 8.22 2.50 14.87
C TYR A 177 8.44 1.04 15.32
N PRO A 178 7.55 0.42 16.12
CA PRO A 178 7.70 -0.99 16.48
C PRO A 178 7.65 -1.94 15.28
N LEU A 179 6.85 -1.61 14.25
CA LEU A 179 6.74 -2.42 13.04
C LEU A 179 7.98 -2.26 12.15
N LEU A 180 8.44 -1.02 11.96
CA LEU A 180 9.64 -0.74 11.17
C LEU A 180 10.89 -1.38 11.77
N THR A 181 11.05 -1.33 13.09
CA THR A 181 12.20 -1.91 13.79
C THR A 181 12.25 -3.44 13.70
N LYS A 182 11.10 -4.12 13.74
CA LYS A 182 11.04 -5.57 13.45
C LYS A 182 11.58 -5.89 12.06
N LEU A 183 11.16 -5.11 11.06
CA LEU A 183 11.55 -5.29 9.66
C LEU A 183 13.02 -4.93 9.36
N VAL A 184 13.75 -4.25 10.25
CA VAL A 184 15.19 -3.98 10.08
C VAL A 184 16.00 -5.27 9.95
N CYS A 185 15.57 -6.33 10.64
CA CYS A 185 16.19 -7.65 10.59
C CYS A 185 15.59 -8.56 9.51
N CYS A 186 14.84 -8.01 8.54
CA CYS A 186 14.19 -8.81 7.51
C CYS A 186 15.22 -9.41 6.55
N ASP A 187 15.08 -10.70 6.22
CA ASP A 187 16.00 -11.40 5.31
C ASP A 187 16.02 -10.77 3.91
N GLN A 188 14.90 -10.15 3.50
CA GLN A 188 14.77 -9.49 2.20
C GLN A 188 15.56 -8.18 2.17
N MET A 189 16.64 -8.17 1.39
CA MET A 189 17.54 -7.01 1.21
C MET A 189 16.78 -5.76 0.75
N ASP A 190 15.83 -5.90 -0.18
CA ASP A 190 15.09 -4.76 -0.73
C ASP A 190 14.23 -4.05 0.34
N ILE A 191 13.65 -4.82 1.26
CA ILE A 191 12.87 -4.29 2.38
C ILE A 191 13.78 -3.48 3.30
N ARG A 192 14.95 -4.03 3.67
CA ARG A 192 15.94 -3.32 4.49
C ARG A 192 16.46 -2.05 3.82
N GLY A 193 16.69 -2.10 2.50
CA GLY A 193 17.04 -0.94 1.70
C GLY A 193 15.97 0.16 1.77
N ALA A 194 14.70 -0.20 1.58
CA ALA A 194 13.58 0.75 1.66
C ALA A 194 13.39 1.34 3.07
N ILE A 195 13.61 0.56 4.14
CA ILE A 195 13.61 1.09 5.53
C ILE A 195 14.73 2.11 5.72
N THR A 196 15.91 1.82 5.19
CA THR A 196 17.05 2.74 5.28
C THR A 196 16.76 4.07 4.58
N GLU A 197 16.13 4.03 3.39
CA GLU A 197 15.65 5.22 2.69
C GLU A 197 14.59 5.98 3.52
N LEU A 198 13.62 5.27 4.10
CA LEU A 198 12.57 5.85 4.93
C LEU A 198 13.13 6.56 6.15
N PHE A 199 14.03 5.92 6.89
CA PHE A 199 14.69 6.53 8.04
C PHE A 199 15.50 7.76 7.64
N ARG A 200 16.21 7.71 6.51
CA ARG A 200 16.92 8.88 5.99
C ARG A 200 15.99 10.03 5.63
N ALA A 201 14.84 9.75 5.03
CA ALA A 201 13.88 10.76 4.59
C ALA A 201 13.11 11.38 5.77
N GLN A 202 12.60 10.54 6.67
CA GLN A 202 11.65 10.95 7.70
C GLN A 202 12.32 11.22 9.05
N LEU A 203 13.22 10.35 9.55
CA LEU A 203 13.83 10.57 10.86
C LEU A 203 14.83 11.73 10.85
N LYS A 204 15.57 11.93 9.76
CA LYS A 204 16.46 13.10 9.63
C LYS A 204 15.69 14.42 9.71
N ALA A 205 14.47 14.48 9.17
CA ALA A 205 13.61 15.66 9.23
C ALA A 205 12.99 15.87 10.63
N LEU A 206 13.09 14.88 11.53
CA LEU A 206 12.55 14.92 12.90
C LEU A 206 13.62 15.17 13.97
N LEU A 207 14.90 15.06 13.62
CA LEU A 207 16.00 15.38 14.52
C LEU A 207 16.25 16.91 14.51
N PRO A 208 16.54 17.51 15.68
CA PRO A 208 16.81 18.94 15.81
C PRO A 208 18.11 19.39 15.12
#